data_AF-A0A537RCV8-F1
#
_entry.id   AF-A0A537RCV8-F1
#
_cell.length_a   1.000
_cell.length_b   1.000
_cell.length_c   1.000
_cell.angle_alpha   90.00
_cell.angle_beta   90.00
_cell.angle_gamma   90.00
#
_symmetry.space_group_name_H-M   'P 1'
#
loop_
_entity.id
_entity.type
_entity.pdbx_description
1 polymer ?
#
loop_
_entity_poly.entity_id
_entity_poly.type
_entity_poly.pdbx_seq_one_letter_code
_entity_poly.pdbx_strand_id
1 'polypeptide(L)'
;MKRRAFITLLGSAVSVFLCVNAAAQEGYYGVGHDKWHQGFYSKLKRNDGQGSCCNLMDCRPTQSRMVGDHYEVKVDGAWTPVPYDKINNLVAPDGGAHVCAPRQVGPNKGVIFCVILPSEG
;
A
#
# COMPACT_ATOMS: atom_id res chain seq x y z
N MET A 1 -35.19 15.67 59.81
CA MET A 1 -33.92 16.31 60.22
C MET A 1 -32.78 15.29 60.12
N LYS A 2 -31.58 15.78 59.73
CA LYS A 2 -30.26 15.13 59.58
C LYS A 2 -29.94 14.43 58.25
N ARG A 3 -29.33 15.26 57.39
CA ARG A 3 -28.53 14.97 56.21
C ARG A 3 -27.35 14.06 56.55
N ARG A 4 -27.01 13.11 55.67
CA ARG A 4 -25.62 12.71 55.40
C ARG A 4 -25.46 12.47 53.90
N ALA A 5 -24.72 13.37 53.27
CA ALA A 5 -24.33 13.31 51.87
C ALA A 5 -23.21 12.28 51.70
N PHE A 6 -23.38 11.34 50.78
CA PHE A 6 -22.27 10.61 50.19
C PHE A 6 -22.16 11.09 48.75
N ILE A 7 -21.18 11.97 48.54
CA ILE A 7 -20.76 12.43 47.22
C ILE A 7 -20.12 11.20 46.55
N THR A 8 -20.86 10.52 45.70
CA THR A 8 -20.29 9.53 44.77
C THR A 8 -19.99 10.27 43.48
N LEU A 9 -18.76 10.78 43.39
CA LEU A 9 -18.18 11.35 42.17
C LEU A 9 -17.90 10.17 41.21
N LEU A 10 -18.90 9.75 40.45
CA LEU A 10 -18.71 8.83 39.34
C LEU A 10 -18.41 9.68 38.10
N GLY A 11 -17.12 9.95 37.90
CA GLY A 11 -16.60 10.51 36.66
C GLY A 11 -16.91 9.57 35.51
N SER A 12 -17.86 9.97 34.66
CA SER A 12 -18.15 9.27 33.42
C SER A 12 -17.02 9.55 32.44
N ALA A 13 -16.03 8.64 32.37
CA ALA A 13 -14.99 8.68 31.36
C ALA A 13 -15.62 8.42 29.99
N VAL A 14 -15.86 9.48 29.21
CA VAL A 14 -16.22 9.37 27.80
C VAL A 14 -14.98 8.89 27.06
N SER A 15 -14.88 7.58 26.86
CA SER A 15 -13.80 6.96 26.09
C SER A 15 -14.05 7.23 24.61
N VAL A 16 -13.52 8.34 24.10
CA VAL A 16 -13.50 8.64 22.66
C VAL A 16 -12.57 7.65 21.99
N PHE A 17 -13.13 6.56 21.45
CA PHE A 17 -12.41 5.66 20.56
C PHE A 17 -12.07 6.43 19.27
N LEU A 18 -10.86 6.98 19.22
CA LEU A 18 -10.27 7.51 18.00
C LEU A 18 -9.99 6.32 17.08
N CYS A 19 -10.94 6.00 16.20
CA CYS A 19 -10.70 5.13 15.06
C CYS A 19 -9.81 5.88 14.06
N VAL A 20 -8.51 5.99 14.38
CA VAL A 20 -7.52 6.39 13.39
C VAL A 20 -7.45 5.28 12.36
N ASN A 21 -8.09 5.50 11.21
CA ASN A 21 -7.80 4.73 10.02
C ASN A 21 -6.30 4.92 9.75
N ALA A 22 -5.50 3.91 10.08
CA ALA A 22 -4.12 3.85 9.62
C ALA A 22 -4.17 3.56 8.12
N ALA A 23 -4.45 4.59 7.32
CA ALA A 23 -4.03 4.61 5.94
C ALA A 23 -2.50 4.63 6.00
N ALA A 24 -1.91 3.43 6.12
CA ALA A 24 -0.49 3.21 6.09
C ALA A 24 0.09 3.92 4.85
N GLN A 25 1.37 4.30 4.87
CA GLN A 25 2.07 4.96 3.75
C GLN A 25 2.18 4.09 2.47
N GLU A 26 1.13 3.37 2.11
CA GLU A 26 0.92 2.60 0.91
C GLU A 26 1.18 3.45 -0.33
N GLY A 27 1.96 2.88 -1.25
CA GLY A 27 2.33 3.55 -2.49
C GLY A 27 3.37 4.65 -2.32
N TYR A 28 3.88 5.00 -1.12
CA TYR A 28 5.01 5.94 -1.00
C TYR A 28 6.36 5.23 -1.15
N TYR A 29 7.25 5.81 -1.98
CA TYR A 29 8.57 5.26 -2.28
C TYR A 29 9.33 4.70 -1.05
N GLY A 30 9.80 3.46 -1.16
CA GLY A 30 10.55 2.74 -0.13
C GLY A 30 9.75 2.16 1.05
N VAL A 31 8.46 2.45 1.17
CA VAL A 31 7.66 1.95 2.30
C VAL A 31 7.49 0.44 2.23
N GLY A 32 7.78 -0.24 3.35
CA GLY A 32 7.66 -1.69 3.46
C GLY A 32 8.64 -2.47 2.60
N HIS A 33 9.66 -1.81 2.03
CA HIS A 33 10.58 -2.44 1.10
C HIS A 33 11.36 -3.60 1.72
N ASP A 34 12.08 -3.33 2.81
CA ASP A 34 12.99 -4.29 3.46
C ASP A 34 12.29 -5.58 3.86
N LYS A 35 11.02 -5.47 4.30
CA LYS A 35 10.18 -6.61 4.70
C LYS A 35 10.04 -7.64 3.59
N TRP A 36 9.89 -7.18 2.35
CA TRP A 36 9.53 -8.03 1.21
C TRP A 36 10.69 -8.25 0.23
N HIS A 37 11.79 -7.51 0.39
CA HIS A 37 12.89 -7.50 -0.58
C HIS A 37 13.46 -8.90 -0.86
N GLN A 38 13.95 -9.60 0.17
CA GLN A 38 14.59 -10.91 -0.01
C GLN A 38 13.60 -12.02 -0.36
N GLY A 39 12.40 -11.98 0.23
CA GLY A 39 11.39 -13.02 0.08
C GLY A 39 10.66 -12.97 -1.27
N PHE A 40 10.46 -11.77 -1.80
CA PHE A 40 9.53 -11.53 -2.91
C PHE A 40 10.10 -10.58 -3.97
N TYR A 41 10.40 -9.31 -3.65
CA TYR A 41 10.71 -8.30 -4.68
C TYR A 41 11.94 -8.62 -5.52
N SER A 42 13.01 -9.16 -4.92
CA SER A 42 14.25 -9.51 -5.62
C SER A 42 14.07 -10.60 -6.70
N LYS A 43 12.95 -11.32 -6.66
CA LYS A 43 12.62 -12.42 -7.57
C LYS A 43 11.71 -11.99 -8.73
N LEU A 44 11.10 -10.81 -8.64
CA LEU A 44 10.17 -10.31 -9.64
C LEU A 44 10.91 -9.90 -10.92
N LYS A 45 10.36 -10.26 -12.09
CA LYS A 45 10.91 -9.95 -13.41
C LYS A 45 9.91 -9.17 -14.24
N ARG A 46 10.44 -8.27 -15.07
CA ARG A 46 9.62 -7.52 -16.02
C ARG A 46 9.16 -8.44 -17.14
N ASN A 47 7.91 -8.26 -17.58
CA ASN A 47 7.34 -9.05 -18.67
C ASN A 47 8.00 -8.76 -20.03
N ASP A 48 8.62 -7.59 -20.18
CA ASP A 48 9.35 -7.18 -21.38
C ASP A 48 10.78 -7.77 -21.48
N GLY A 49 11.18 -8.61 -20.53
CA GLY A 49 12.51 -9.24 -20.51
C GLY A 49 13.65 -8.30 -20.12
N GLN A 50 13.38 -7.03 -19.78
CA GLN A 50 14.42 -6.04 -19.43
C GLN A 50 14.94 -6.18 -17.98
N GLY A 51 14.88 -7.39 -17.41
CA GLY A 51 15.48 -7.71 -16.11
C GLY A 51 14.53 -7.67 -14.92
N SER A 52 15.07 -7.27 -13.76
CA SER A 52 14.36 -7.24 -12.47
C SER A 52 13.27 -6.17 -12.45
N CYS A 53 12.15 -6.45 -11.78
CA CYS A 53 11.17 -5.41 -11.42
C CYS A 53 11.70 -4.47 -10.33
N CYS A 54 12.53 -5.02 -9.44
CA CYS A 54 13.05 -4.35 -8.26
C CYS A 54 14.43 -3.78 -8.55
N ASN A 55 14.59 -2.49 -8.28
CA ASN A 55 15.86 -1.77 -8.29
C ASN A 55 15.91 -0.78 -7.10
N LEU A 56 16.69 -1.12 -6.08
CA LEU A 56 16.77 -0.40 -4.81
C LEU A 56 15.41 -0.40 -4.08
N MET A 57 14.78 0.76 -3.86
CA MET A 57 13.63 0.94 -2.97
C MET A 57 12.31 1.17 -3.73
N ASP A 58 12.26 0.79 -5.00
CA ASP A 58 11.15 1.06 -5.91
C ASP A 58 9.92 0.16 -5.69
N CYS A 59 10.12 -1.06 -5.18
CA CYS A 59 9.02 -1.98 -4.83
C CYS A 59 8.46 -1.73 -3.43
N ARG A 60 7.12 -1.64 -3.34
CA ARG A 60 6.37 -1.30 -2.12
C ARG A 60 4.92 -1.79 -2.15
N PRO A 61 4.27 -2.02 -0.99
CA PRO A 61 2.84 -2.26 -0.92
C PRO A 61 2.05 -1.05 -1.42
N THR A 62 0.89 -1.27 -2.01
CA THR A 62 0.01 -0.22 -2.51
C THR A 62 -1.46 -0.63 -2.44
N GLN A 63 -2.35 0.32 -2.74
CA GLN A 63 -3.74 0.02 -3.05
C GLN A 63 -3.88 -0.18 -4.56
N SER A 64 -4.81 -1.05 -4.94
CA SER A 64 -5.24 -1.22 -6.32
C SER A 64 -6.76 -1.05 -6.43
N ARG A 65 -7.24 -0.71 -7.62
CA ARG A 65 -8.67 -0.69 -7.96
C ARG A 65 -8.87 -0.97 -9.44
N MET A 66 -10.03 -1.50 -9.80
CA MET A 66 -10.52 -1.55 -11.19
C MET A 66 -11.29 -0.27 -11.49
N VAL A 67 -10.99 0.41 -12.59
CA VAL A 67 -11.75 1.56 -13.09
C VAL A 67 -12.16 1.27 -14.53
N GLY A 68 -13.43 0.93 -14.74
CA GLY A 68 -13.91 0.50 -16.05
C GLY A 68 -13.23 -0.81 -16.46
N ASP A 69 -12.34 -0.73 -17.44
CA ASP A 69 -11.62 -1.87 -18.05
C ASP A 69 -10.16 -2.01 -17.59
N HIS A 70 -9.60 -1.06 -16.84
CA HIS A 70 -8.19 -1.05 -16.47
C HIS A 70 -7.96 -0.93 -14.97
N TYR A 71 -6.81 -1.44 -14.53
CA TYR A 71 -6.37 -1.33 -13.14
C TYR A 71 -5.69 0.02 -12.90
N GLU A 72 -5.88 0.57 -11.70
CA GLU A 72 -5.08 1.65 -11.16
C GLU A 72 -4.44 1.24 -9.85
N VAL A 73 -3.24 1.77 -9.57
CA VAL A 73 -2.55 1.61 -8.28
C VAL A 73 -2.14 2.96 -7.72
N LYS A 74 -2.00 3.07 -6.39
CA LYS A 74 -1.43 4.27 -5.78
C LYS A 74 0.09 4.29 -5.93
N VAL A 75 0.63 5.36 -6.51
CA VAL A 75 2.06 5.59 -6.65
C VAL A 75 2.37 7.00 -6.17
N ASP A 76 3.17 7.09 -5.11
CA ASP A 76 3.50 8.31 -4.37
C ASP A 76 2.26 9.14 -4.00
N GLY A 77 1.20 8.44 -3.54
CA GLY A 77 -0.07 9.02 -3.11
C GLY A 77 -1.09 9.28 -4.23
N ALA A 78 -0.73 9.11 -5.50
CA ALA A 78 -1.61 9.36 -6.64
C ALA A 78 -2.07 8.06 -7.31
N TRP A 79 -3.34 7.95 -7.66
CA TRP A 79 -3.84 6.85 -8.50
C TRP A 79 -3.24 6.95 -9.90
N THR A 80 -2.64 5.86 -10.36
CA THR A 80 -1.95 5.78 -11.65
C THR A 80 -2.47 4.57 -12.42
N PRO A 81 -2.90 4.74 -13.68
CA PRO A 81 -3.33 3.64 -14.53
C PRO A 81 -2.17 2.68 -14.81
N VAL A 82 -2.46 1.39 -14.79
CA VAL A 82 -1.47 0.33 -14.96
C VAL A 82 -1.54 -0.21 -16.39
N PRO A 83 -0.48 -0.06 -17.19
CA PRO A 83 -0.39 -0.75 -18.47
C PRO A 83 -0.42 -2.28 -18.25
N TYR A 84 -1.18 -3.02 -19.07
CA TYR A 84 -1.35 -4.47 -18.89
C TYR A 84 -0.03 -5.24 -18.91
N ASP A 85 0.96 -4.80 -19.71
CA ASP A 85 2.29 -5.43 -19.76
C ASP A 85 3.11 -5.25 -18.47
N LYS A 86 2.68 -4.38 -17.54
CA LYS A 86 3.32 -4.21 -16.23
C LYS A 86 2.70 -5.12 -15.16
N ILE A 87 1.57 -5.77 -15.43
CA ILE A 87 0.91 -6.66 -14.47
C ILE A 87 1.59 -8.02 -14.52
N ASN A 88 2.14 -8.45 -13.37
CA ASN A 88 2.69 -9.79 -13.21
C ASN A 88 1.60 -10.70 -12.62
N ASN A 89 1.34 -11.85 -13.26
CA ASN A 89 0.35 -12.84 -12.83
C ASN A 89 0.89 -13.72 -11.70
N LEU A 90 1.23 -13.09 -10.58
CA LEU A 90 1.73 -13.70 -9.35
C LEU A 90 0.91 -13.17 -8.18
N VAL A 91 0.89 -13.91 -7.07
CA VAL A 91 0.25 -13.46 -5.82
C VAL A 91 1.33 -13.11 -4.81
N ALA A 92 1.21 -11.93 -4.20
CA ALA A 92 2.12 -11.52 -3.14
C ALA A 92 1.92 -12.36 -1.88
N PRO A 93 2.95 -12.57 -1.03
CA PRO A 93 2.82 -13.41 0.17
C PRO A 93 1.79 -12.92 1.20
N ASP A 94 1.44 -11.63 1.21
CA ASP A 94 0.38 -11.07 2.05
C ASP A 94 -0.98 -10.98 1.34
N GLY A 95 -1.08 -11.47 0.09
CA GLY A 95 -2.26 -11.38 -0.76
C GLY A 95 -2.60 -9.95 -1.22
N GLY A 96 -1.77 -8.95 -0.88
CA GLY A 96 -2.00 -7.54 -1.18
C GLY A 96 -1.51 -7.13 -2.56
N ALA A 97 -1.77 -5.86 -2.91
CA ALA A 97 -1.23 -5.25 -4.12
C ALA A 97 0.16 -4.64 -3.86
N HIS A 98 1.06 -4.78 -4.84
CA HIS A 98 2.40 -4.20 -4.79
C HIS A 98 2.73 -3.50 -6.09
N VAL A 99 3.50 -2.41 -6.01
CA VAL A 99 4.01 -1.68 -7.17
C VAL A 99 5.51 -1.50 -7.06
N CYS A 100 6.21 -1.73 -8.17
CA CYS A 100 7.60 -1.36 -8.36
C CYS A 100 7.64 -0.15 -9.29
N ALA A 101 7.97 1.02 -8.73
CA ALA A 101 8.04 2.27 -9.46
C ALA A 101 9.06 3.22 -8.81
N PRO A 102 9.88 3.94 -9.59
CA PRO A 102 10.73 4.98 -9.05
C PRO A 102 9.89 6.10 -8.42
N ARG A 103 10.55 7.02 -7.73
CA ARG A 103 9.92 8.26 -7.27
C ARG A 103 9.34 9.01 -8.48
N GLN A 104 8.09 9.44 -8.38
CA GLN A 104 7.29 10.01 -9.47
C GLN A 104 7.60 11.50 -9.72
N VAL A 105 8.86 11.81 -10.02
CA VAL A 105 9.38 13.17 -10.25
C VAL A 105 10.19 13.25 -11.54
N GLY A 106 10.12 14.39 -12.23
CA GLY A 106 10.87 14.65 -13.46
C GLY A 106 10.69 13.56 -14.51
N PRO A 107 11.77 12.97 -15.06
CA PRO A 107 11.68 11.96 -16.12
C PRO A 107 11.06 10.63 -15.65
N ASN A 108 10.93 10.42 -14.33
CA ASN A 108 10.34 9.21 -13.77
C ASN A 108 8.82 9.31 -13.61
N LYS A 109 8.20 10.46 -13.91
CA LYS A 109 6.75 10.64 -13.77
C LYS A 109 6.00 9.68 -14.69
N GLY A 110 5.11 8.87 -14.10
CA GLY A 110 4.33 7.84 -14.80
C GLY A 110 5.06 6.52 -15.01
N VAL A 111 6.34 6.42 -14.63
CA VAL A 111 7.10 5.18 -14.83
C VAL A 111 6.66 4.13 -13.81
N ILE A 112 6.22 2.98 -14.32
CA ILE A 112 5.90 1.77 -13.57
C ILE A 112 6.73 0.62 -14.18
N PHE A 113 7.38 -0.16 -13.32
CA PHE A 113 8.14 -1.33 -13.74
C PHE A 113 7.30 -2.59 -13.68
N CYS A 114 6.63 -2.82 -12.55
CA CYS A 114 5.77 -3.98 -12.33
C CYS A 114 4.66 -3.66 -11.33
N VAL A 115 3.54 -4.35 -11.48
CA VAL A 115 2.41 -4.36 -10.55
C VAL A 115 2.03 -5.81 -10.25
N ILE A 116 1.81 -6.09 -8.98
CA ILE A 116 1.22 -7.32 -8.48
C ILE A 116 -0.16 -6.96 -7.96
N LEU A 117 -1.19 -7.58 -8.50
CA LEU A 117 -2.56 -7.38 -8.05
C LEU A 117 -2.87 -8.31 -6.87
N PRO A 118 -3.86 -7.98 -6.02
CA PRO A 118 -4.34 -8.90 -5.00
C PRO A 118 -4.83 -10.19 -5.64
N SER A 119 -4.78 -11.31 -4.92
CA SER A 119 -5.48 -12.51 -5.37
C SER A 119 -6.96 -12.20 -5.52
N GLU A 120 -7.52 -12.42 -6.71
CA GLU A 120 -8.97 -12.49 -6.89
C GLU A 120 -9.49 -13.63 -6.02
N GLY A 121 -10.33 -13.30 -5.03
CA GLY A 121 -10.97 -14.27 -4.13
C GLY A 121 -12.15 -14.95 -4.78
#